data_AF-A0AAD8GTT6-F1
#
_entry.id   AF-A0AAD8GTT6-F1
#
_cell.length_a   1.000
_cell.length_b   1.000
_cell.length_c   1.000
_cell.angle_alpha   90.00
_cell.angle_beta   90.00
_cell.angle_gamma   90.00
#
_symmetry.space_group_name_H-M   'P 1'
#
loop_
_entity.id
_entity.type
_entity.pdbx_description
1 polymer ?
#
loop_
_entity_poly.entity_id
_entity_poly.type
_entity_poly.pdbx_seq_one_letter_code
_entity_poly.pdbx_strand_id
1 'polypeptide(L)'
;MDTGPNKITLKKRKKGLSFDIETFKLDIDELIQEFVKDGSTTLVDMKKVWTCRRFSFIYEARPTTNVGCFMQSLFSHCIAYVVANASLSARLGGLYCLYCLYETWRPLLSLFSDYEGESED
;
A
#
# COMPACT_ATOMS: atom_id res chain seq x y z
N MET A 1 54.00 -8.85 -16.59
CA MET A 1 53.13 -8.82 -17.79
C MET A 1 52.14 -9.95 -17.60
N ASP A 2 50.98 -9.64 -17.00
CA ASP A 2 49.69 -9.48 -17.71
C ASP A 2 49.06 -10.88 -17.91
N THR A 3 47.81 -11.22 -17.59
CA THR A 3 46.54 -10.48 -17.45
C THR A 3 45.59 -11.41 -16.65
N GLY A 4 44.71 -10.86 -15.79
CA GLY A 4 43.94 -11.61 -14.78
C GLY A 4 42.75 -12.47 -15.25
N PRO A 5 41.99 -13.10 -14.33
CA PRO A 5 40.73 -13.73 -14.67
C PRO A 5 39.57 -12.73 -14.59
N ASN A 6 39.19 -12.20 -15.75
CA ASN A 6 37.88 -11.60 -15.96
C ASN A 6 36.85 -12.72 -16.15
N LYS A 7 35.99 -12.96 -15.14
CA LYS A 7 34.76 -13.74 -15.31
C LYS A 7 33.56 -13.03 -14.69
N ILE A 8 33.00 -12.14 -15.50
CA ILE A 8 31.57 -12.01 -15.82
C ILE A 8 30.66 -11.78 -14.60
N THR A 9 30.40 -10.50 -14.35
CA THR A 9 29.25 -9.97 -13.63
C THR A 9 27.94 -10.50 -14.23
N LEU A 10 27.37 -11.54 -13.64
CA LEU A 10 26.01 -11.99 -13.96
C LEU A 10 25.00 -11.03 -13.33
N LYS A 11 24.55 -10.09 -14.16
CA LYS A 11 23.38 -9.24 -13.96
C LYS A 11 22.20 -10.09 -13.48
N LYS A 12 21.74 -9.88 -12.24
CA LYS A 12 20.30 -9.93 -11.96
C LYS A 12 19.77 -8.51 -12.01
N ARG A 13 19.54 -8.03 -13.24
CA ARG A 13 18.48 -7.05 -13.45
C ARG A 13 17.17 -7.74 -13.08
N LYS A 14 16.71 -7.60 -11.84
CA LYS A 14 15.27 -7.69 -11.57
C LYS A 14 14.65 -6.42 -12.15
N LYS A 15 14.45 -6.44 -13.47
CA LYS A 15 13.62 -5.48 -14.19
C LYS A 15 12.30 -6.18 -14.51
N GLY A 16 11.65 -6.68 -13.46
CA GLY A 16 10.19 -6.74 -13.43
C GLY A 16 9.77 -5.45 -12.73
N LEU A 17 8.69 -4.83 -13.18
CA LEU A 17 8.09 -3.68 -12.52
C LEU A 17 7.68 -4.11 -11.10
N SER A 18 8.62 -4.10 -10.15
CA SER A 18 8.34 -4.40 -8.76
C SER A 18 7.58 -3.18 -8.26
N PHE A 19 6.27 -3.33 -8.06
CA PHE A 19 5.59 -2.45 -7.12
C PHE A 19 6.42 -2.48 -5.86
N ASP A 20 7.03 -1.34 -5.55
CA ASP A 20 7.97 -1.27 -4.44
C ASP A 20 7.14 -1.20 -3.17
N ILE A 21 6.78 -2.39 -2.67
CA ILE A 21 5.96 -2.57 -1.47
C ILE A 21 6.58 -1.78 -0.30
N GLU A 22 7.90 -1.58 -0.30
CA GLU A 22 8.59 -0.78 0.71
C GLU A 22 8.20 0.70 0.64
N THR A 23 8.10 1.30 -0.56
CA THR A 23 7.65 2.68 -0.76
C THR A 23 6.21 2.87 -0.27
N PHE A 24 5.33 1.91 -0.53
CA PHE A 24 3.94 1.95 -0.05
C PHE A 24 3.82 1.83 1.47
N LYS A 25 4.63 0.97 2.08
CA LYS A 25 4.69 0.84 3.53
C LYS A 25 5.19 2.14 4.17
N LEU A 26 6.22 2.75 3.60
CA LEU A 26 6.71 4.07 4.01
C LEU A 26 5.62 5.15 3.96
N ASP A 27 4.84 5.20 2.89
CA ASP A 27 3.72 6.16 2.78
C ASP A 27 2.68 5.95 3.90
N ILE A 28 2.35 4.70 4.24
CA ILE A 28 1.43 4.39 5.34
C ILE A 28 2.04 4.78 6.69
N ASP A 29 3.32 4.47 6.89
CA ASP A 29 4.03 4.76 8.14
C ASP A 29 4.07 6.27 8.38
N GLU A 30 4.43 7.05 7.37
CA GLU A 30 4.47 8.51 7.46
C GLU A 30 3.08 9.12 7.66
N LEU A 31 2.06 8.60 6.97
CA LEU A 31 0.67 9.02 7.14
C LEU A 31 0.18 8.80 8.58
N ILE A 32 0.43 7.61 9.14
CA ILE A 32 0.04 7.27 10.51
C ILE A 32 0.84 8.11 11.51
N GLN A 33 2.14 8.32 11.27
CA GLN A 33 2.96 9.19 12.12
C GLN A 33 2.45 10.64 12.13
N GLU A 34 2.05 11.17 10.98
CA GLU A 34 1.48 12.51 10.85
C GLU A 34 0.14 12.62 11.61
N PHE A 35 -0.74 11.62 11.47
CA PHE A 35 -1.98 11.54 12.24
C PHE A 35 -1.74 11.44 13.76
N VAL A 36 -0.75 10.64 14.17
CA VAL A 36 -0.37 10.46 15.57
C VAL A 36 0.26 11.72 16.16
N LYS A 37 1.02 12.48 15.36
CA LYS A 37 1.69 13.72 15.78
C LYS A 37 0.68 14.77 16.22
N ASP A 38 -0.46 14.85 15.54
CA ASP A 38 -1.55 15.76 15.92
C ASP A 38 -2.35 15.25 17.13
N GLY A 39 -2.07 14.04 17.62
CA GLY A 39 -2.75 13.42 18.76
C GLY A 39 -4.24 13.14 18.50
N SER A 40 -4.70 13.30 17.27
CA SER A 40 -6.12 13.14 16.93
C SER A 40 -6.54 11.67 17.02
N THR A 41 -7.81 11.49 17.30
CA THR A 41 -8.49 10.18 17.34
C THR A 41 -9.73 10.17 16.46
N THR A 42 -9.90 11.16 15.58
CA THR A 42 -11.10 11.29 14.75
C THR A 42 -10.84 10.83 13.32
N LEU A 43 -11.82 10.14 12.73
CA LEU A 43 -11.78 9.76 11.32
C LEU A 43 -11.74 11.00 10.41
N VAL A 44 -12.34 12.12 10.83
CA VAL A 44 -12.36 13.37 10.05
C VAL A 44 -10.95 13.91 9.86
N ASP A 45 -10.13 13.93 10.91
CA ASP A 45 -8.77 14.41 10.81
C ASP A 45 -7.89 13.43 10.02
N MET A 46 -8.11 12.13 10.17
CA MET A 46 -7.44 11.15 9.31
C MET A 46 -7.80 11.34 7.83
N LYS A 47 -9.07 11.59 7.51
CA LYS A 47 -9.50 11.87 6.13
C LYS A 47 -8.86 13.14 5.59
N LYS A 48 -8.67 14.17 6.42
CA LYS A 48 -7.91 15.37 6.02
C LYS A 48 -6.46 15.01 5.68
N VAL A 49 -5.74 14.33 6.58
CA VAL A 49 -4.35 13.90 6.34
C VAL A 49 -4.26 13.02 5.09
N TRP A 50 -5.20 12.09 4.91
CA TRP A 50 -5.35 11.24 3.73
C TRP A 50 -5.56 12.04 2.43
N THR A 51 -6.35 13.12 2.46
CA THR A 51 -6.56 13.99 1.28
C THR A 51 -5.42 14.98 1.03
N CYS A 52 -4.73 15.43 2.08
CA CYS A 52 -3.61 16.37 2.02
C CYS A 52 -2.34 15.69 1.49
N ARG A 53 -2.03 14.48 1.97
CA ARG A 53 -1.09 13.58 1.31
C ARG A 53 -1.77 13.04 0.07
N ARG A 54 -1.79 13.83 -1.00
CA ARG A 54 -2.08 13.33 -2.35
C ARG A 54 -1.12 12.17 -2.61
N PHE A 55 -1.57 10.95 -2.35
CA PHE A 55 -0.83 9.73 -2.59
C PHE A 55 -0.64 9.56 -4.09
N SER A 56 0.39 10.19 -4.63
CA SER A 56 0.82 9.96 -6.01
C SER A 56 0.97 8.45 -6.24
N PHE A 57 1.41 7.69 -5.24
CA PHE A 57 1.56 6.24 -5.35
C PHE A 57 0.28 5.42 -5.15
N ILE A 58 -0.65 5.72 -4.22
CA ILE A 58 -1.89 4.92 -4.06
C ILE A 58 -2.89 5.17 -5.21
N TYR A 59 -2.87 6.37 -5.81
CA TYR A 59 -3.76 6.72 -6.92
C TYR A 59 -3.18 6.41 -8.31
N GLU A 60 -1.85 6.52 -8.51
CA GLU A 60 -1.20 6.17 -9.78
C GLU A 60 -0.72 4.72 -9.86
N ALA A 61 -0.44 4.06 -8.74
CA ALA A 61 -0.25 2.60 -8.74
C ALA A 61 -1.61 1.93 -8.82
N ARG A 62 -2.15 1.91 -10.03
CA ARG A 62 -2.99 0.81 -10.47
C ARG A 62 -2.05 -0.34 -10.80
N PRO A 63 -1.85 -1.32 -9.89
CA PRO A 63 -1.20 -2.55 -10.27
C PRO A 63 -1.91 -3.13 -11.49
N THR A 64 -1.19 -3.17 -12.61
CA THR A 64 -1.66 -3.82 -13.84
C THR A 64 -1.47 -5.34 -13.78
N THR A 65 -0.69 -5.82 -12.81
CA THR A 65 -0.42 -7.23 -12.53
C THR A 65 -0.38 -7.48 -11.02
N ASN A 66 -0.89 -8.64 -10.59
CA ASN A 66 -0.85 -9.11 -9.19
C ASN A 66 -1.48 -8.14 -8.14
N VAL A 67 -2.65 -7.59 -8.48
CA VAL A 67 -3.43 -6.69 -7.62
C VAL A 67 -3.75 -7.32 -6.26
N GLY A 68 -4.06 -8.62 -6.23
CA GLY A 68 -4.39 -9.35 -5.01
C GLY A 68 -3.26 -9.35 -3.98
N CYS A 69 -2.04 -9.74 -4.37
CA CYS A 69 -0.90 -9.73 -3.44
C CYS A 69 -0.53 -8.32 -3.00
N PHE A 70 -0.68 -7.34 -3.89
CA PHE A 70 -0.45 -5.93 -3.57
C PHE A 70 -1.43 -5.41 -2.50
N MET A 71 -2.73 -5.62 -2.72
CA MET A 71 -3.75 -5.23 -1.75
C MET A 71 -3.56 -5.97 -0.42
N GLN A 72 -3.38 -7.30 -0.46
CA GLN A 72 -3.14 -8.09 0.75
C GLN A 72 -1.94 -7.56 1.55
N SER A 73 -0.85 -7.17 0.88
CA SER A 73 0.32 -6.60 1.55
C SER A 73 -0.01 -5.29 2.26
N LEU A 74 -0.77 -4.41 1.62
CA LEU A 74 -1.22 -3.13 2.19
C LEU A 74 -2.17 -3.34 3.38
N PHE A 75 -3.21 -4.17 3.20
CA PHE A 75 -4.13 -4.53 4.28
C PHE A 75 -3.39 -5.14 5.47
N SER A 76 -2.44 -6.06 5.22
CA SER A 76 -1.65 -6.68 6.29
C SER A 76 -0.80 -5.66 7.07
N HIS A 77 -0.27 -4.65 6.39
CA HIS A 77 0.55 -3.61 7.02
C HIS A 77 -0.29 -2.69 7.90
N CYS A 78 -1.47 -2.27 7.44
CA CYS A 78 -2.42 -1.51 8.26
C CYS A 78 -2.91 -2.31 9.49
N ILE A 79 -3.21 -3.61 9.31
CA ILE A 79 -3.62 -4.49 10.41
C ILE A 79 -2.49 -4.62 11.44
N ALA A 80 -1.23 -4.69 11.01
CA ALA A 80 -0.09 -4.72 11.92
C ALA A 80 -0.09 -3.52 12.89
N TYR A 81 -0.46 -2.31 12.42
CA TYR A 81 -0.62 -1.14 13.28
C TYR A 81 -1.78 -1.25 14.29
N VAL A 82 -2.88 -1.90 13.91
CA VAL A 82 -4.06 -2.09 14.79
C VAL A 82 -3.75 -3.07 15.92
N VAL A 83 -2.99 -4.13 15.61
CA VAL A 83 -2.62 -5.22 16.53
C VAL A 83 -1.35 -4.90 17.32
N ALA A 84 -0.51 -3.99 16.84
CA ALA A 84 0.67 -3.54 17.55
C ALA A 84 0.33 -2.92 18.91
N ASN A 85 1.22 -3.11 19.88
CA ASN A 85 1.15 -2.47 21.20
C ASN A 85 1.60 -1.01 21.12
N ALA A 86 0.93 -0.23 20.28
CA ALA A 86 1.19 1.19 20.03
C ALA A 86 0.16 2.09 20.74
N SER A 87 0.36 3.40 20.69
CA SER A 87 -0.58 4.38 21.24
C SER A 87 -1.99 4.22 20.63
N LEU A 88 -3.03 4.62 21.37
CA LEU A 88 -4.41 4.55 20.88
C LEU A 88 -4.57 5.24 19.52
N SER A 89 -3.98 6.43 19.35
CA SER A 89 -3.98 7.16 18.08
C SER A 89 -3.29 6.38 16.96
N ALA A 90 -2.22 5.63 17.22
CA ALA A 90 -1.56 4.81 16.20
C ALA A 90 -2.44 3.62 15.76
N ARG A 91 -3.10 2.96 16.71
CA ARG A 91 -4.04 1.86 16.42
C ARG A 91 -5.26 2.36 15.64
N LEU A 92 -5.79 3.53 16.00
CA LEU A 92 -6.86 4.19 15.26
C LEU A 92 -6.42 4.65 13.88
N GLY A 93 -5.20 5.18 13.75
CA GLY A 93 -4.59 5.54 12.46
C GLY A 93 -4.52 4.35 11.51
N GLY A 94 -4.09 3.18 11.99
CA GLY A 94 -4.10 1.93 11.22
C GLY A 94 -5.51 1.52 10.79
N LEU A 95 -6.49 1.58 11.70
CA LEU A 95 -7.89 1.24 11.41
C LEU A 95 -8.53 2.19 10.38
N TYR A 96 -8.27 3.50 10.52
CA TYR A 96 -8.79 4.49 9.59
C TYR A 96 -8.10 4.43 8.24
N CYS A 97 -6.80 4.12 8.21
CA CYS A 97 -6.09 3.83 6.96
C CYS A 97 -6.72 2.64 6.22
N LEU A 98 -7.04 1.56 6.94
CA LEU A 98 -7.76 0.39 6.40
C LEU A 98 -9.11 0.78 5.77
N TYR A 99 -9.86 1.64 6.47
CA TYR A 99 -11.16 2.12 6.00
C TYR A 99 -11.02 2.98 4.74
N CYS A 100 -10.07 3.92 4.70
CA CYS A 100 -9.81 4.76 3.53
C CYS A 100 -9.31 3.94 2.32
N LEU A 101 -8.46 2.93 2.55
CA LEU A 101 -8.02 2.00 1.50
C LEU A 101 -9.19 1.22 0.91
N TYR A 102 -10.08 0.70 1.76
CA TYR A 102 -11.30 0.02 1.33
C TYR A 102 -12.22 0.94 0.52
N GLU A 103 -12.49 2.17 0.99
CA GLU A 103 -13.30 3.15 0.24
C GLU A 103 -12.69 3.46 -1.14
N THR A 104 -11.36 3.57 -1.22
CA THR A 104 -10.63 3.89 -2.47
C THR A 104 -10.65 2.74 -3.47
N TRP A 105 -10.58 1.50 -3.00
CA TRP A 105 -10.55 0.30 -3.85
C TRP A 105 -11.91 -0.32 -4.13
N ARG A 106 -12.95 0.09 -3.41
CA ARG A 106 -14.33 -0.33 -3.67
C ARG A 106 -14.76 -0.23 -5.14
N PRO A 107 -14.44 0.85 -5.89
CA PRO A 107 -14.80 0.95 -7.31
C PRO A 107 -14.04 -0.04 -8.20
N LEU A 108 -12.82 -0.43 -7.82
CA LEU A 108 -12.07 -1.47 -8.52
C LEU A 108 -12.62 -2.86 -8.21
N LEU A 109 -13.04 -3.10 -6.97
CA LEU A 109 -13.60 -4.38 -6.54
C LEU A 109 -14.99 -4.65 -7.15
N SER A 110 -15.84 -3.63 -7.35
CA SER A 110 -17.15 -3.83 -7.98
C SER A 110 -17.03 -4.27 -9.44
N LEU A 111 -16.03 -3.75 -10.18
CA LEU A 111 -15.74 -4.19 -11.55
C LEU A 111 -15.36 -5.66 -11.68
N PHE A 112 -14.79 -6.27 -10.63
CA PHE A 112 -14.52 -7.71 -10.60
C PHE A 112 -15.78 -8.53 -10.29
N SER A 113 -16.75 -7.96 -9.58
CA SER A 113 -18.03 -8.63 -9.26
C SER A 113 -18.98 -8.68 -10.46
N ASP A 114 -18.88 -7.72 -11.39
CA ASP A 114 -19.71 -7.69 -12.60
C ASP A 114 -19.22 -8.66 -13.70
N TYR A 115 -18.00 -9.22 -13.55
CA TYR A 115 -17.39 -10.11 -14.55
C TYR A 115 -17.64 -11.61 -14.29
N GLU A 116 -18.28 -11.98 -13.18
CA GLU A 116 -18.63 -13.36 -12.84
C GLU A 116 -20.08 -13.69 -13.23
N GLY A 117 -20.54 -13.15 -14.36
CA GLY A 117 -21.94 -13.21 -14.80
C GLY A 117 -22.18 -13.38 -16.31
N GLU A 118 -21.17 -13.77 -17.09
CA GLU A 118 -21.38 -14.23 -18.47
C GLU A 118 -20.60 -15.53 -18.73
N SER A 119 -21.18 -16.65 -18.28
CA SER A 119 -20.85 -17.98 -18.81
C SER A 119 -22.13 -18.67 -19.26
N GLU A 120 -22.17 -18.91 -20.57
CA GLU A 120 -22.95 -19.91 -21.34
C GLU A 120 -24.45 -19.67 -21.52
N ASP A 121 -24.81 -19.28 -22.76
CA ASP A 121 -25.83 -19.95 -23.58
C ASP A 121 -25.26 -20.18 -25.00
#